data_AF-A0A640W7M4-F1
#
_entry.id   AF-A0A640W7M4-F1
#
_cell.length_a   1.000
_cell.length_b   1.000
_cell.length_c   1.000
_cell.angle_alpha   90.00
_cell.angle_beta   90.00
_cell.angle_gamma   90.00
#
_symmetry.space_group_name_H-M   'P 1'
#
loop_
_entity.id
_entity.type
_entity.pdbx_description
1 polymer ?
#
loop_
_entity_poly.entity_id
_entity_poly.type
_entity_poly.pdbx_seq_one_letter_code
_entity_poly.pdbx_strand_id
1 'polypeptide(L)'
;MNRKGISAMHDAILFVTLVSISGVILLPAFINNPITQSEIEREGSESADESLIVLLSLTPKEFNYTLAKETIDGVMNKAGISSQGDLGKAIFNWLLGIKQYHKSYGELIAEDLASQFLLSLGGKDYRMNILTQDFDKRLKENISKELNKILEGNYKFNLTAKWNPIIGMPFGGKLQVGGAPPQT
;
A
#
# COMPACT_ATOMS: atom_id res chain seq x y z
N MET A 1 -43.87 -65.54 12.93
CA MET A 1 -43.42 -64.99 11.62
C MET A 1 -43.33 -63.48 11.72
N ASN A 2 -42.12 -62.92 11.84
CA ASN A 2 -41.92 -61.47 12.01
C ASN A 2 -41.02 -60.90 10.88
N ARG A 3 -41.35 -61.25 9.63
CA ARG A 3 -40.59 -60.82 8.42
C ARG A 3 -40.68 -59.31 8.15
N LYS A 4 -41.73 -58.64 8.64
CA LYS A 4 -41.91 -57.19 8.49
C LYS A 4 -40.88 -56.39 9.31
N GLY A 5 -40.55 -56.83 10.52
CA GLY A 5 -39.56 -56.15 11.37
C GLY A 5 -38.13 -56.23 10.83
N ILE A 6 -37.76 -57.38 10.24
CA ILE A 6 -36.43 -57.59 9.63
C ILE A 6 -36.26 -56.73 8.37
N SER A 7 -37.32 -56.61 7.55
CA SER A 7 -37.31 -55.75 6.35
C SER A 7 -37.19 -54.27 6.71
N ALA A 8 -37.90 -53.80 7.74
CA ALA A 8 -37.83 -52.41 8.20
C ALA A 8 -36.45 -52.07 8.80
N MET A 9 -35.82 -53.01 9.50
CA MET A 9 -34.45 -52.85 9.99
C MET A 9 -33.42 -52.71 8.86
N HIS A 10 -33.57 -53.51 7.80
CA HIS A 10 -32.67 -53.45 6.64
C HIS A 10 -32.81 -52.12 5.87
N ASP A 11 -34.04 -51.65 5.69
CA ASP A 11 -34.33 -50.39 5.00
C ASP A 11 -33.78 -49.19 5.80
N ALA A 12 -33.90 -49.22 7.13
CA ALA A 12 -33.32 -48.20 8.00
C ALA A 12 -31.78 -48.16 7.93
N ILE A 13 -31.13 -49.31 7.87
CA ILE A 13 -29.66 -49.38 7.73
C ILE A 13 -29.24 -48.82 6.36
N LEU A 14 -29.93 -49.19 5.28
CA LEU A 14 -29.65 -48.67 3.94
C LEU A 14 -29.90 -47.15 3.84
N PHE A 15 -30.92 -46.64 4.51
CA PHE A 15 -31.18 -45.20 4.57
C PHE A 15 -30.05 -44.45 5.29
N VAL A 16 -29.62 -44.95 6.45
CA VAL A 16 -28.53 -44.32 7.24
C VAL A 16 -27.20 -44.38 6.48
N THR A 17 -26.87 -45.48 5.80
CA THR A 17 -25.65 -45.55 4.99
C THR A 17 -25.70 -44.61 3.79
N LEU A 18 -26.85 -44.47 3.14
CA LEU A 18 -27.03 -43.57 2.01
C LEU A 18 -26.95 -42.10 2.42
N VAL A 19 -27.51 -41.74 3.58
CA VAL A 19 -27.38 -40.41 4.18
C VAL A 19 -25.93 -40.11 4.57
N SER A 20 -25.21 -41.06 5.17
CA SER A 20 -23.78 -40.90 5.49
C SER A 20 -22.91 -40.71 4.25
N ILE A 21 -23.13 -41.51 3.20
CA ILE A 21 -22.40 -41.37 1.92
C ILE A 21 -22.73 -40.03 1.26
N SER A 22 -24.01 -39.61 1.30
CA SER A 22 -24.43 -38.30 0.79
C SER A 22 -23.74 -37.15 1.54
N GLY A 23 -23.61 -37.24 2.86
CA GLY A 23 -22.87 -36.25 3.66
C GLY A 23 -21.39 -36.14 3.28
N VAL A 24 -20.71 -37.27 3.08
CA VAL A 24 -19.29 -37.31 2.67
C VAL A 24 -19.09 -36.70 1.28
N ILE A 25 -20.02 -36.93 0.34
CA ILE A 25 -19.96 -36.38 -1.02
C ILE A 25 -20.27 -34.87 -1.04
N LEU A 26 -21.16 -34.41 -0.16
CA LEU A 26 -21.57 -32.99 -0.08
C LEU A 26 -20.58 -32.12 0.69
N LEU A 27 -19.80 -32.68 1.63
CA LEU A 27 -18.81 -31.94 2.42
C LEU A 27 -17.82 -31.14 1.57
N PRO A 28 -17.14 -31.71 0.55
CA PRO A 28 -16.26 -30.94 -0.34
C PRO A 28 -16.97 -29.82 -1.09
N ALA A 29 -18.24 -30.00 -1.46
CA ALA A 29 -19.02 -28.98 -2.16
C ALA A 29 -19.39 -27.79 -1.25
N PHE A 30 -19.63 -28.02 0.04
CA PHE A 30 -19.88 -26.96 1.02
C PHE A 30 -18.60 -26.29 1.54
N ILE A 31 -17.51 -27.04 1.59
CA ILE A 31 -16.22 -26.58 2.13
C ILE A 31 -15.38 -25.83 1.08
N ASN A 32 -15.49 -26.17 -0.20
CA ASN A 32 -14.66 -25.57 -1.26
C ASN A 32 -14.78 -24.05 -1.34
N ASN A 33 -15.99 -23.48 -1.25
CA ASN A 33 -16.16 -22.02 -1.39
C ASN A 33 -15.53 -21.22 -0.23
N PRO A 34 -15.85 -21.49 1.05
CA PRO A 34 -15.28 -20.71 2.14
C PRO A 34 -13.78 -20.96 2.35
N ILE A 35 -13.29 -22.19 2.14
CA ILE A 35 -11.86 -22.49 2.32
C ILE A 35 -11.03 -21.83 1.22
N THR A 36 -11.41 -21.96 -0.06
CA THR A 36 -10.65 -21.33 -1.16
C THR A 36 -10.59 -19.82 -1.04
N GLN A 37 -11.69 -19.18 -0.64
CA GLN A 37 -11.70 -17.73 -0.41
C GLN A 37 -10.77 -17.36 0.76
N SER A 38 -10.82 -18.08 1.88
CA SER A 38 -9.93 -17.81 3.02
C SER A 38 -8.45 -18.06 2.70
N GLU A 39 -8.14 -19.02 1.83
CA GLU A 39 -6.78 -19.29 1.38
C GLU A 39 -6.26 -18.17 0.47
N ILE A 40 -7.08 -17.68 -0.46
CA ILE A 40 -6.74 -16.54 -1.33
C ILE A 40 -6.53 -15.27 -0.50
N GLU A 41 -7.40 -15.01 0.47
CA GLU A 41 -7.26 -13.86 1.38
C GLU A 41 -5.98 -13.97 2.23
N ARG A 42 -5.66 -15.16 2.73
CA ARG A 42 -4.42 -15.42 3.48
C ARG A 42 -3.17 -15.22 2.61
N GLU A 43 -3.14 -15.80 1.42
CA GLU A 43 -2.03 -15.65 0.48
C GLU A 43 -1.81 -14.18 0.09
N GLY A 44 -2.91 -13.45 -0.16
CA GLY A 44 -2.85 -12.01 -0.44
C GLY A 44 -2.30 -11.20 0.74
N SER A 45 -2.68 -11.54 1.97
CA SER A 45 -2.16 -10.90 3.18
C SER A 45 -0.68 -11.19 3.40
N GLU A 46 -0.27 -12.45 3.25
CA GLU A 46 1.14 -12.87 3.40
C GLU A 46 2.02 -12.18 2.35
N SER A 47 1.59 -12.13 1.10
CA SER A 47 2.32 -11.43 0.03
C SER A 47 2.43 -9.92 0.28
N ALA A 48 1.37 -9.29 0.83
CA ALA A 48 1.39 -7.88 1.19
C ALA A 48 2.40 -7.59 2.33
N ASP A 49 2.41 -8.43 3.37
CA ASP A 49 3.33 -8.30 4.51
C ASP A 49 4.79 -8.50 4.08
N GLU A 50 5.06 -9.54 3.30
CA GLU A 50 6.40 -9.79 2.75
C GLU A 50 6.87 -8.64 1.88
N SER A 51 6.03 -8.18 0.96
CA SER A 51 6.34 -7.06 0.06
C SER A 51 6.60 -5.77 0.82
N LEU A 52 5.85 -5.52 1.89
CA LEU A 52 6.04 -4.36 2.75
C LEU A 52 7.36 -4.44 3.52
N ILE A 53 7.68 -5.58 4.13
CA ILE A 53 8.94 -5.78 4.85
C ILE A 53 10.14 -5.62 3.92
N VAL A 54 10.06 -6.21 2.73
CA VAL A 54 11.09 -6.07 1.68
C VAL A 54 11.24 -4.60 1.30
N LEU A 55 10.15 -3.89 1.01
CA LEU A 55 10.20 -2.47 0.68
C LEU A 55 10.86 -1.65 1.79
N LEU A 56 10.41 -1.80 3.03
CA LEU A 56 10.91 -1.00 4.16
C LEU A 56 12.39 -1.26 4.46
N SER A 57 12.89 -2.46 4.15
CA SER A 57 14.29 -2.85 4.35
C SER A 57 15.19 -2.48 3.16
N LEU A 58 14.63 -2.28 1.98
CA LEU A 58 15.38 -1.91 0.79
C LEU A 58 16.00 -0.52 0.95
N THR A 59 17.28 -0.43 0.60
CA THR A 59 18.05 0.81 0.61
C THR A 59 18.28 1.27 -0.83
N PRO A 60 17.61 2.33 -1.31
CA PRO A 60 17.92 2.93 -2.61
C PRO A 60 19.39 3.37 -2.67
N LYS A 61 20.02 3.15 -3.83
CA LYS A 61 21.43 3.50 -4.06
C LYS A 61 21.69 5.01 -3.88
N GLU A 62 20.78 5.83 -4.37
CA GLU A 62 20.79 7.29 -4.21
C GLU A 62 19.35 7.78 -4.17
N PHE A 63 19.02 8.58 -3.16
CA PHE A 63 17.77 9.33 -3.11
C PHE A 63 18.11 10.81 -3.22
N ASN A 64 17.51 11.52 -4.17
CA ASN A 64 17.74 12.95 -4.36
C ASN A 64 16.42 13.70 -4.41
N TYR A 65 16.42 14.95 -3.95
CA TYR A 65 15.29 15.86 -4.02
C TYR A 65 15.77 17.30 -3.94
N THR A 66 14.95 18.26 -4.36
CA THR A 66 15.29 19.68 -4.33
C THR A 66 14.36 20.42 -3.38
N LEU A 67 14.94 21.14 -2.42
CA LEU A 67 14.15 21.97 -1.50
C LEU A 67 13.45 23.11 -2.24
N ALA A 68 12.21 23.39 -1.85
CA ALA A 68 11.40 24.51 -2.35
C ALA A 68 11.17 24.55 -3.88
N LYS A 69 11.37 23.43 -4.58
CA LYS A 69 11.33 23.36 -6.05
C LYS A 69 10.07 23.96 -6.66
N GLU A 70 8.89 23.65 -6.11
CA GLU A 70 7.62 24.19 -6.62
C GLU A 70 7.52 25.72 -6.49
N THR A 71 8.06 26.27 -5.40
CA THR A 71 8.09 27.73 -5.19
C THR A 71 9.06 28.40 -6.16
N ILE A 72 10.24 27.80 -6.37
CA ILE A 72 11.26 28.31 -7.28
C ILE A 72 10.77 28.26 -8.73
N ASP A 73 10.25 27.11 -9.17
CA ASP A 73 9.68 26.96 -10.51
C ASP A 73 8.52 27.95 -10.72
N GLY A 74 7.68 28.17 -9.70
CA GLY A 74 6.61 29.17 -9.74
C GLY A 74 7.09 30.62 -9.90
N VAL A 75 8.16 31.02 -9.20
CA VAL A 75 8.76 32.36 -9.31
C VAL A 75 9.47 32.53 -10.66
N MET A 76 10.26 31.55 -11.10
CA MET A 76 10.95 31.56 -12.38
C MET A 76 9.98 31.67 -13.55
N ASN A 77 8.89 30.89 -13.52
CA ASN A 77 7.83 30.95 -14.53
C ASN A 77 7.17 32.34 -14.58
N LYS A 78 6.94 32.98 -13.43
CA LYS A 78 6.37 34.34 -13.36
C LYS A 78 7.34 35.43 -13.83
N ALA A 79 8.64 35.22 -13.64
CA ALA A 79 9.68 36.15 -14.07
C ALA A 79 9.96 36.10 -15.59
N GLY A 80 9.28 35.24 -16.35
CA GLY A 80 9.50 35.09 -17.78
C GLY A 80 10.85 34.46 -18.14
N ILE A 81 11.57 33.94 -17.14
CA ILE A 81 12.80 33.18 -17.34
C ILE A 81 12.35 31.83 -17.88
N SER A 82 12.41 31.67 -19.20
CA SER A 82 12.13 30.39 -19.84
C SER A 82 13.01 29.32 -19.20
N SER A 83 12.49 28.10 -19.08
CA SER A 83 13.20 26.93 -18.55
C SER A 83 14.51 26.57 -19.31
N GLN A 84 14.94 27.39 -20.27
CA GLN A 84 16.19 27.33 -21.02
C GLN A 84 17.34 28.16 -20.42
N GLY A 85 17.08 29.03 -19.43
CA GLY A 85 18.11 29.71 -18.65
C GLY A 85 18.81 28.75 -17.69
N ASP A 86 19.55 27.79 -18.25
CA ASP A 86 20.07 26.59 -17.57
C ASP A 86 20.98 26.92 -16.37
N LEU A 87 21.73 28.02 -16.43
CA LEU A 87 22.69 28.40 -15.38
C LEU A 87 22.04 28.75 -14.04
N GLY A 88 20.98 29.58 -14.04
CA GLY A 88 20.32 29.99 -12.80
C GLY A 88 19.65 28.79 -12.13
N LYS A 89 18.90 28.00 -12.91
CA LYS A 89 18.22 26.79 -12.43
C LYS A 89 19.23 25.73 -11.97
N ALA A 90 20.34 25.55 -12.69
CA ALA A 90 21.41 24.62 -12.31
C ALA A 90 22.10 25.05 -11.00
N ILE A 91 22.38 26.34 -10.81
CA ILE A 91 22.96 26.84 -9.56
C ILE A 91 22.00 26.65 -8.38
N PHE A 92 20.71 26.98 -8.55
CA PHE A 92 19.71 26.76 -7.50
C PHE A 92 19.49 25.28 -7.20
N ASN A 93 19.41 24.43 -8.21
CA ASN A 93 19.29 22.98 -8.04
C ASN A 93 20.56 22.37 -7.42
N TRP A 94 21.73 22.93 -7.70
CA TRP A 94 22.98 22.52 -7.06
C TRP A 94 23.02 22.95 -5.59
N LEU A 95 22.55 24.16 -5.27
CA LEU A 95 22.57 24.70 -3.91
C LEU A 95 21.50 24.07 -2.99
N LEU A 96 20.32 23.79 -3.54
CA LEU A 96 19.15 23.29 -2.79
C LEU A 96 18.86 21.80 -3.07
N GLY A 97 19.66 21.17 -3.93
CA GLY A 97 19.60 19.76 -4.22
C GLY A 97 20.21 18.97 -3.08
N ILE A 98 19.38 18.17 -2.41
CA ILE A 98 19.81 17.26 -1.36
C ILE A 98 19.98 15.88 -1.97
N LYS A 99 21.09 15.23 -1.60
CA LYS A 99 21.37 13.83 -1.91
C LYS A 99 21.53 13.07 -0.62
N GLN A 100 20.77 12.00 -0.48
CA GLN A 100 20.80 11.08 0.64
C GLN A 100 21.28 9.71 0.15
N TYR A 101 22.19 9.12 0.91
CA TYR A 101 22.74 7.79 0.68
C TYR A 101 22.40 6.91 1.88
N HIS A 102 22.34 5.60 1.66
CA HIS A 102 22.25 4.57 2.70
C HIS A 102 21.01 4.59 3.60
N LYS A 103 19.98 5.36 3.26
CA LYS A 103 18.70 5.33 3.99
C LYS A 103 17.75 4.30 3.40
N SER A 104 17.11 3.51 4.25
CA SER A 104 16.07 2.58 3.81
C SER A 104 14.79 3.33 3.41
N TYR A 105 13.90 2.70 2.64
CA TYR A 105 12.59 3.30 2.38
C TYR A 105 11.80 3.53 3.67
N GLY A 106 11.95 2.69 4.70
CA GLY A 106 11.33 2.93 6.00
C GLY A 106 11.78 4.26 6.63
N GLU A 107 13.07 4.54 6.59
CA GLU A 107 13.63 5.81 7.09
C GLU A 107 13.19 6.99 6.23
N LEU A 108 13.22 6.86 4.90
CA LEU A 108 12.78 7.92 3.98
C LEU A 108 11.28 8.24 4.15
N ILE A 109 10.43 7.23 4.35
CA ILE A 109 9.01 7.42 4.63
C ILE A 109 8.83 8.14 5.97
N ALA A 110 9.55 7.72 7.01
CA ALA A 110 9.47 8.38 8.31
C ALA A 110 9.90 9.85 8.24
N GLU A 111 11.00 10.15 7.53
CA GLU A 111 11.48 11.52 7.31
C GLU A 111 10.48 12.37 6.52
N ASP A 112 9.91 11.81 5.45
CA ASP A 112 8.89 12.50 4.68
C ASP A 112 7.71 12.86 5.56
N LEU A 113 7.11 11.87 6.23
CA LEU A 113 5.96 12.05 7.12
C LEU A 113 6.24 13.08 8.23
N ALA A 114 7.41 13.01 8.85
CA ALA A 114 7.83 13.93 9.90
C ALA A 114 8.00 15.36 9.37
N SER A 115 8.40 15.52 8.10
CA SER A 115 8.69 16.82 7.52
C SER A 115 7.46 17.55 6.96
N GLN A 116 6.38 16.86 6.60
CA GLN A 116 5.26 17.48 5.87
C GLN A 116 4.48 18.52 6.69
N PHE A 117 4.32 18.30 7.99
CA PHE A 117 3.49 19.13 8.88
C PHE A 117 2.10 19.40 8.29
N LEU A 118 1.38 18.33 7.93
CA LEU A 118 -0.01 18.39 7.48
C LEU A 118 -0.92 18.80 8.63
N LEU A 119 -1.87 19.69 8.35
CA LEU A 119 -2.94 20.07 9.26
C LEU A 119 -4.29 19.88 8.55
N SER A 120 -5.17 19.02 9.07
CA SER A 120 -6.51 18.85 8.49
C SER A 120 -7.49 19.84 9.11
N LEU A 121 -7.94 20.81 8.32
CA LEU A 121 -8.96 21.79 8.71
C LEU A 121 -10.17 21.68 7.77
N GLY A 122 -11.36 21.48 8.33
CA GLY A 122 -12.60 21.43 7.55
C GLY A 122 -12.63 20.34 6.47
N GLY A 123 -11.99 19.19 6.72
CA GLY A 123 -11.92 18.06 5.79
C GLY A 123 -10.88 18.22 4.66
N LYS A 124 -10.05 19.27 4.70
CA LYS A 124 -8.93 19.47 3.77
C LYS A 124 -7.60 19.41 4.50
N ASP A 125 -6.63 18.73 3.90
CA ASP A 125 -5.27 18.63 4.42
C ASP A 125 -4.43 19.80 3.87
N TYR A 126 -3.88 20.61 4.76
CA TYR A 126 -2.99 21.72 4.44
C TYR A 126 -1.55 21.35 4.79
N ARG A 127 -0.66 21.32 3.79
CA ARG A 127 0.77 21.12 4.02
C ARG A 127 1.42 22.43 4.44
N MET A 128 1.95 22.46 5.66
CA MET A 128 2.63 23.64 6.19
C MET A 128 4.08 23.73 5.70
N ASN A 129 4.77 22.59 5.55
CA ASN A 129 6.14 22.59 5.01
C ASN A 129 6.15 22.49 3.48
N ILE A 130 6.25 23.63 2.81
CA ILE A 130 6.36 23.71 1.35
C ILE A 130 7.74 23.30 0.82
N LEU A 131 8.77 23.26 1.67
CA LEU A 131 10.14 23.02 1.24
C LEU A 131 10.37 21.56 0.81
N THR A 132 9.61 20.62 1.37
CA THR A 132 9.80 19.18 1.17
C THR A 132 8.82 18.56 0.17
N GLN A 133 8.08 19.36 -0.61
CA GLN A 133 7.13 18.83 -1.58
C GLN A 133 7.78 17.93 -2.65
N ASP A 134 8.98 18.28 -3.13
CA ASP A 134 9.71 17.45 -4.10
C ASP A 134 10.22 16.15 -3.45
N PHE A 135 10.44 16.13 -2.13
CA PHE A 135 10.79 14.91 -1.38
C PHE A 135 9.65 13.90 -1.50
N ASP A 136 8.45 14.28 -1.05
CA ASP A 136 7.23 13.44 -1.09
C ASP A 136 6.97 12.92 -2.51
N LYS A 137 7.06 13.81 -3.52
CA LYS A 137 6.84 13.43 -4.92
C LYS A 137 7.83 12.36 -5.40
N ARG A 138 9.13 12.57 -5.19
CA ARG A 138 10.16 11.62 -5.63
C ARG A 138 10.13 10.33 -4.85
N LEU A 139 9.80 10.39 -3.55
CA LEU A 139 9.62 9.21 -2.74
C LEU A 139 8.46 8.35 -3.26
N LYS A 140 7.30 8.96 -3.57
CA LYS A 140 6.16 8.27 -4.19
C LYS A 140 6.53 7.60 -5.51
N GLU A 141 7.24 8.31 -6.39
CA GLU A 141 7.70 7.79 -7.68
C GLU A 141 8.65 6.58 -7.49
N ASN A 142 9.61 6.69 -6.58
CA ASN A 142 10.56 5.61 -6.29
C ASN A 142 9.88 4.39 -5.66
N ILE A 143 9.02 4.59 -4.66
CA ILE A 143 8.26 3.51 -4.03
C ILE A 143 7.38 2.81 -5.07
N SER A 144 6.67 3.58 -5.91
CA SER A 144 5.82 2.98 -6.94
C SER A 144 6.63 2.12 -7.91
N LYS A 145 7.83 2.57 -8.28
CA LYS A 145 8.71 1.81 -9.16
C LYS A 145 9.22 0.53 -8.50
N GLU A 146 9.62 0.59 -7.24
CA GLU A 146 10.12 -0.61 -6.53
C GLU A 146 9.01 -1.60 -6.21
N LEU A 147 7.83 -1.15 -5.76
CA LEU A 147 6.69 -2.05 -5.54
C LEU A 147 6.23 -2.72 -6.83
N ASN A 148 6.23 -2.02 -7.96
CA ASN A 148 5.94 -2.64 -9.26
C ASN A 148 6.95 -3.75 -9.62
N LYS A 149 8.21 -3.64 -9.19
CA LYS A 149 9.21 -4.70 -9.40
C LYS A 149 9.02 -5.86 -8.43
N ILE A 150 8.82 -5.57 -7.14
CA ILE A 150 8.62 -6.59 -6.08
C ILE A 150 7.39 -7.44 -6.40
N LEU A 151 6.30 -6.80 -6.84
CA LEU A 151 5.03 -7.45 -7.18
C LEU A 151 4.98 -7.95 -8.63
N GLU A 152 6.07 -7.81 -9.39
CA GLU A 152 6.20 -8.21 -10.80
C GLU A 152 5.10 -7.65 -11.73
N GLY A 153 4.46 -6.54 -11.34
CA GLY A 153 3.33 -5.95 -12.07
C GLY A 153 2.02 -6.76 -12.05
N ASN A 154 1.98 -7.89 -11.34
CA ASN A 154 0.80 -8.76 -11.26
C ASN A 154 -0.28 -8.22 -10.32
N TYR A 155 0.11 -7.39 -9.36
CA TYR A 155 -0.77 -6.86 -8.33
C TYR A 155 -0.90 -5.34 -8.40
N LYS A 156 -2.12 -4.85 -8.23
CA LYS A 156 -2.37 -3.44 -7.88
C LYS A 156 -2.14 -3.29 -6.38
N PHE A 157 -1.53 -2.17 -5.97
CA PHE A 157 -1.25 -1.90 -4.57
C PHE A 157 -1.77 -0.52 -4.15
N ASN A 158 -1.99 -0.38 -2.84
CA ASN A 158 -2.16 0.90 -2.16
C ASN A 158 -1.29 0.88 -0.90
N LEU A 159 -0.17 1.58 -0.92
CA LEU A 159 0.63 1.81 0.28
C LEU A 159 0.17 3.12 0.92
N THR A 160 -0.32 3.06 2.15
CA THR A 160 -0.66 4.25 2.94
C THR A 160 0.12 4.26 4.25
N ALA A 161 0.85 5.34 4.49
CA ALA A 161 1.52 5.59 5.76
C ALA A 161 1.01 6.90 6.37
N LYS A 162 0.83 6.92 7.68
CA LYS A 162 0.33 8.07 8.43
C LYS A 162 1.16 8.25 9.69
N TRP A 163 1.44 9.50 10.03
CA TRP A 163 2.07 9.88 11.28
C TRP A 163 1.20 10.92 11.96
N ASN A 164 0.77 10.66 13.19
CA ASN A 164 -0.10 11.54 13.99
C ASN A 164 0.53 11.70 15.39
N PRO A 165 1.47 12.64 15.59
CA PRO A 165 2.23 12.74 16.84
C PRO A 165 1.44 13.29 18.02
N ILE A 166 0.33 13.99 17.79
CA ILE A 166 -0.44 14.67 18.84
C ILE A 166 -1.86 14.10 18.87
N ILE A 167 -2.25 13.53 20.01
CA ILE A 167 -3.60 13.01 20.23
C ILE A 167 -4.61 14.17 20.23
N GLY A 168 -5.70 14.04 19.46
CA GLY A 168 -6.77 15.03 19.40
C GLY A 168 -6.48 16.24 18.50
N MET A 169 -5.30 16.31 17.86
CA MET A 169 -4.99 17.33 16.86
C MET A 169 -4.80 16.65 15.50
N PRO A 170 -5.44 17.14 14.42
CA PRO A 170 -5.26 16.60 13.08
C PRO A 170 -3.96 17.12 12.45
N PHE A 171 -2.84 16.85 13.11
CA PHE A 171 -1.49 17.27 12.72
C PHE A 171 -0.62 16.06 12.45
N GLY A 172 0.23 16.14 11.43
CA GLY A 172 1.29 15.15 11.20
C GLY A 172 1.70 14.99 9.74
N GLY A 173 1.62 13.77 9.20
CA GLY A 173 2.06 13.46 7.84
C GLY A 173 1.29 12.31 7.22
N LYS A 174 1.17 12.32 5.89
CA LYS A 174 0.48 11.27 5.14
C LYS A 174 1.19 11.02 3.82
N LEU A 175 1.46 9.75 3.56
CA LEU A 175 1.99 9.25 2.29
C LEU A 175 0.98 8.24 1.74
N GLN A 176 0.63 8.38 0.47
CA GLN A 176 -0.18 7.41 -0.24
C GLN A 176 0.41 7.16 -1.63
N VAL A 177 0.65 5.89 -1.96
CA VAL A 177 1.22 5.44 -3.23
C VAL A 177 0.35 4.33 -3.81
N GLY A 178 0.10 4.39 -5.12
CA GLY A 178 -0.71 3.39 -5.82
C GLY A 178 -2.17 3.81 -6.02
N GLY A 179 -2.98 2.88 -6.55
CA GLY A 179 -4.38 3.13 -6.87
C GLY A 179 -5.26 3.14 -5.62
N ALA A 180 -6.43 3.80 -5.68
CA ALA A 180 -7.38 3.73 -4.58
C ALA A 180 -7.78 2.27 -4.29
N PRO A 181 -7.94 1.88 -3.00
CA PRO A 181 -8.44 0.56 -2.68
C PRO A 181 -9.82 0.35 -3.34
N PRO A 182 -10.14 -0.86 -3.80
CA PRO A 182 -11.47 -1.15 -4.35
C PRO A 182 -12.54 -0.80 -3.30
N GLN A 183 -13.66 -0.25 -3.77
CA GLN A 183 -14.80 0.01 -2.90
C GLN A 183 -15.40 -1.34 -2.49
N THR A 184 -15.32 -1.65 -1.20
CA THR A 184 -16.02 -2.76 -0.55
C THR A 184 -17.51 -2.49 -0.50
#